data_AF-A0A1F3GS84-F1
#
_entry.id   AF-A0A1F3GS84-F1
#
_cell.length_a   1.000
_cell.length_b   1.000
_cell.length_c   1.000
_cell.angle_alpha   90.00
_cell.angle_beta   90.00
_cell.angle_gamma   90.00
#
_symmetry.space_group_name_H-M   'P 1'
#
loop_
_entity.id
_entity.type
_entity.pdbx_description
1 polymer ?
#
loop_
_entity_poly.entity_id
_entity_poly.type
_entity_poly.pdbx_seq_one_letter_code
_entity_poly.pdbx_strand_id
1 'polypeptide(L)'
;MAKINVKDTEVTIISVEEKDYISLTDMANAKESESRAADIIKNWLRTRYAIEFLSIWEQINNPNFKVVESDHFKMQAGLNSIDHFYFNHKKAAYG
;
A
#
# COMPACT_ATOMS: atom_id res chain seq x y z
N MET A 1 -5.45 -8.79 -19.01
CA MET A 1 -5.12 -8.80 -17.56
C MET A 1 -6.10 -9.72 -16.88
N ALA A 2 -5.65 -10.54 -15.94
CA ALA A 2 -6.56 -11.38 -15.16
C ALA A 2 -7.41 -10.49 -14.23
N LYS A 3 -8.60 -10.96 -13.85
CA LYS A 3 -9.46 -10.28 -12.88
C LYS A 3 -9.99 -11.29 -11.88
N ILE A 4 -10.21 -10.86 -10.65
CA ILE A 4 -10.92 -11.61 -9.63
C ILE A 4 -12.15 -10.86 -9.19
N ASN A 5 -13.20 -11.59 -8.82
CA ASN A 5 -14.39 -11.00 -8.22
C ASN A 5 -14.27 -11.06 -6.69
N VAL A 6 -14.22 -9.89 -6.06
CA VAL A 6 -14.17 -9.74 -4.60
C VAL A 6 -15.38 -8.95 -4.16
N LYS A 7 -16.34 -9.59 -3.48
CA LYS A 7 -17.58 -8.95 -3.00
C LYS A 7 -18.30 -8.15 -4.11
N ASP A 8 -18.53 -8.80 -5.26
CA ASP A 8 -19.19 -8.21 -6.43
C ASP A 8 -18.42 -7.04 -7.09
N THR A 9 -17.13 -6.91 -6.77
CA THR A 9 -16.21 -5.97 -7.39
C THR A 9 -15.20 -6.72 -8.25
N GLU A 10 -15.09 -6.35 -9.52
CA GLU A 10 -13.99 -6.79 -10.37
C GLU A 10 -12.68 -6.07 -9.99
N VAL A 11 -11.66 -6.84 -9.60
CA VAL A 11 -10.34 -6.31 -9.27
C VAL A 11 -9.30 -6.90 -10.22
N THR A 12 -8.55 -6.02 -10.87
CA THR A 12 -7.51 -6.40 -11.84
C THR A 12 -6.30 -7.02 -11.13
N ILE A 13 -5.79 -8.11 -11.71
CA ILE A 13 -4.53 -8.76 -11.34
C ILE A 13 -3.51 -8.59 -12.46
N ILE A 14 -2.29 -8.25 -12.07
CA ILE A 14 -1.13 -8.19 -12.94
C ILE A 14 -0.10 -9.18 -12.41
N SER A 15 0.35 -10.10 -13.25
CA SER A 15 1.41 -11.05 -12.91
C SER A 15 2.74 -10.54 -13.46
N VAL A 16 3.74 -10.38 -12.59
CA VAL A 16 5.10 -9.94 -12.94
C VAL A 16 6.09 -10.85 -12.21
N GLU A 17 7.04 -11.44 -12.94
CA GLU A 17 8.11 -12.27 -12.35
C GLU A 17 7.59 -13.31 -11.33
N GLU A 18 6.60 -14.11 -11.75
CA GLU A 18 5.97 -15.16 -10.94
C GLU A 18 5.23 -14.66 -9.68
N LYS A 19 5.00 -13.35 -9.57
CA LYS A 19 4.24 -12.72 -8.49
C LYS A 19 2.98 -12.06 -9.01
N ASP A 20 1.89 -12.26 -8.28
CA ASP A 20 0.61 -11.64 -8.59
C ASP A 20 0.41 -10.36 -7.77
N TYR A 21 0.03 -9.29 -8.46
CA TYR A 21 -0.25 -7.97 -7.91
C TYR A 21 -1.72 -7.63 -8.12
N ILE A 22 -2.35 -7.05 -7.11
CA ILE A 22 -3.77 -6.68 -7.12
C ILE A 22 -3.90 -5.16 -7.26
N SER A 23 -4.84 -4.68 -8.10
CA SER A 23 -5.11 -3.24 -8.27
C SER A 23 -5.79 -2.63 -7.04
N LEU A 24 -5.02 -1.84 -6.28
CA LEU A 24 -5.56 -1.05 -5.16
C LEU A 24 -6.56 0.03 -5.61
N THR A 25 -6.41 0.54 -6.84
CA THR A 25 -7.33 1.54 -7.40
C THR A 25 -8.71 0.94 -7.63
N ASP A 26 -8.78 -0.28 -8.16
CA ASP A 26 -10.05 -0.99 -8.37
C ASP A 26 -10.73 -1.26 -7.03
N MET A 27 -9.96 -1.69 -6.02
CA MET A 27 -10.45 -1.90 -4.65
C MET A 27 -10.96 -0.61 -4.00
N ALA A 28 -10.30 0.53 -4.25
CA ALA A 28 -10.67 1.81 -3.67
C ALA A 28 -11.91 2.42 -4.35
N ASN A 29 -12.01 2.29 -5.68
CA ASN A 29 -13.17 2.76 -6.46
C ASN A 29 -14.47 2.07 -6.06
N ALA A 30 -14.39 0.81 -5.61
CA ALA A 30 -15.54 0.05 -5.14
C ALA A 30 -16.17 0.60 -3.84
N LYS A 31 -15.43 1.40 -3.06
CA LYS A 31 -15.84 1.78 -1.70
C LYS A 31 -16.68 3.06 -1.62
N GLU A 32 -16.69 3.92 -2.65
CA GLU A 32 -17.61 5.04 -2.91
C GLU A 32 -16.99 6.07 -3.89
N SER A 33 -17.62 6.29 -5.05
CA SER A 33 -17.33 7.30 -6.09
C SER A 33 -15.87 7.36 -6.61
N GLU A 34 -15.69 7.23 -7.92
CA GLU A 34 -14.37 7.23 -8.60
C GLU A 34 -13.47 8.43 -8.26
N SER A 35 -14.05 9.53 -7.78
CA SER A 35 -13.35 10.78 -7.48
C SER A 35 -12.46 10.74 -6.22
N ARG A 36 -12.42 9.64 -5.43
CA ARG A 36 -11.71 9.61 -4.14
C ARG A 36 -10.77 8.43 -3.90
N ALA A 37 -10.52 7.58 -4.89
CA ALA A 37 -9.63 6.43 -4.73
C ALA A 37 -8.26 6.79 -4.15
N ALA A 38 -7.66 7.89 -4.63
CA ALA A 38 -6.38 8.37 -4.12
C ALA A 38 -6.43 8.70 -2.62
N ASP A 39 -7.49 9.33 -2.13
CA ASP A 39 -7.62 9.70 -0.72
C ASP A 39 -7.94 8.49 0.16
N ILE A 40 -8.72 7.54 -0.36
CA ILE A 40 -8.99 6.26 0.29
C ILE A 40 -7.68 5.48 0.46
N ILE A 41 -6.87 5.35 -0.60
CA ILE A 41 -5.58 4.66 -0.56
C ILE A 41 -4.62 5.39 0.40
N LYS A 42 -4.52 6.73 0.32
CA LYS A 42 -3.73 7.52 1.27
C LYS A 42 -4.18 7.30 2.72
N ASN A 43 -5.48 7.16 2.96
CA ASN A 43 -5.99 6.92 4.30
C ASN A 43 -5.62 5.51 4.79
N TRP A 44 -5.79 4.48 3.95
CA TRP A 44 -5.33 3.12 4.27
C TRP A 44 -3.85 3.13 4.67
N LEU A 45 -2.99 3.72 3.83
CA LEU A 45 -1.56 3.81 4.08
C LEU A 45 -1.18 4.72 5.26
N ARG A 46 -2.07 5.60 5.73
CA ARG A 46 -1.83 6.41 6.95
C ARG A 46 -2.16 5.66 8.23
N THR A 47 -3.07 4.67 8.18
CA THR A 47 -3.45 3.94 9.39
C THR A 47 -2.33 3.00 9.83
N ARG A 48 -1.95 3.10 11.10
CA ARG A 48 -1.00 2.19 11.74
C ARG A 48 -1.38 0.73 11.57
N TYR A 49 -2.67 0.42 11.69
CA TYR A 49 -3.18 -0.93 11.50
C TYR A 49 -2.89 -1.50 10.11
N ALA A 50 -3.09 -0.74 9.03
CA ALA A 50 -2.81 -1.23 7.69
C ALA A 50 -1.31 -1.43 7.45
N ILE A 51 -0.47 -0.51 7.93
CA ILE A 51 1.00 -0.65 7.82
C ILE A 51 1.50 -1.86 8.63
N GLU A 52 0.99 -2.07 9.84
CA GLU A 52 1.33 -3.24 10.66
C GLU A 52 0.90 -4.54 9.98
N PHE A 53 -0.34 -4.59 9.45
CA PHE A 53 -0.84 -5.74 8.71
C PHE A 53 0.05 -6.07 7.51
N LEU A 54 0.36 -5.08 6.67
CA LEU A 54 1.23 -5.26 5.51
C LEU A 54 2.64 -5.71 5.91
N SER A 55 3.19 -5.16 7.00
CA SER A 55 4.51 -5.53 7.49
C SER A 55 4.56 -6.99 7.95
N ILE A 56 3.53 -7.46 8.66
CA ILE A 56 3.44 -8.86 9.09
C ILE A 56 3.25 -9.78 7.88
N TRP A 57 2.39 -9.39 6.94
CA TRP A 57 2.17 -10.16 5.73
C TRP A 57 3.46 -10.32 4.91
N GLU A 58 4.23 -9.24 4.74
CA GLU A 58 5.53 -9.28 4.07
C GLU A 58 6.56 -10.12 4.83
N GLN A 59 6.62 -10.05 6.17
CA GLN A 59 7.50 -10.91 6.96
C GLN A 59 7.25 -12.41 6.72
N ILE A 60 5.98 -12.79 6.49
CA ILE A 60 5.58 -14.18 6.27
C ILE A 60 5.86 -14.62 4.82
N ASN A 61 5.61 -13.74 3.84
CA ASN A 61 5.58 -14.11 2.41
C ASN A 61 6.82 -13.67 1.63
N ASN A 62 7.64 -12.77 2.17
CA ASN A 62 8.82 -12.24 1.52
C ASN A 62 10.08 -12.57 2.35
N PRO A 63 10.84 -13.62 1.99
CA PRO A 63 12.02 -14.04 2.75
C PRO A 63 13.13 -12.99 2.78
N ASN A 64 13.12 -12.01 1.88
CA ASN A 64 14.06 -10.89 1.84
C ASN A 64 13.51 -9.63 2.51
N PHE A 65 12.44 -9.75 3.33
CA PHE A 65 11.81 -8.60 3.93
C PHE A 65 12.75 -7.87 4.90
N LYS A 66 12.77 -6.55 4.77
CA LYS A 66 13.64 -5.70 5.56
C LYS A 66 12.94 -5.21 6.83
N VAL A 67 13.07 -6.01 7.89
CA VAL A 67 12.37 -5.81 9.17
C VAL A 67 12.71 -4.45 9.80
N VAL A 68 13.97 -4.03 9.75
CA VAL A 68 14.43 -2.78 10.37
C VAL A 68 13.79 -1.55 9.71
N GLU A 69 13.76 -1.50 8.38
CA GLU A 69 13.08 -0.44 7.64
C GLU A 69 11.57 -0.46 7.92
N SER A 70 10.96 -1.63 8.05
CA SER A 70 9.53 -1.75 8.38
C SER A 70 9.16 -1.12 9.73
N ASP A 71 10.03 -1.26 10.73
CA ASP A 71 9.78 -0.68 12.06
C ASP A 71 9.83 0.84 12.02
N HIS A 72 10.68 1.43 11.17
CA HIS A 72 10.68 2.87 10.94
C HIS A 72 9.35 3.36 10.35
N PHE A 73 8.77 2.63 9.40
CA PHE A 73 7.44 2.95 8.84
C PHE A 73 6.32 2.80 9.88
N LYS A 74 6.36 1.74 10.71
CA LYS A 74 5.37 1.53 11.79
C LYS A 74 5.39 2.64 12.83
N MET A 75 6.58 3.12 13.21
CA MET A 75 6.75 4.21 14.17
C MET A 75 6.15 5.53 13.68
N GLN A 76 6.09 5.74 12.36
CA GLN A 76 5.57 6.97 11.75
C GLN A 76 4.08 6.87 11.39
N ALA A 77 3.54 5.66 11.28
CA ALA A 77 2.15 5.42 10.97
C ALA A 77 1.21 5.93 12.08
N GLY A 78 0.23 6.75 11.73
CA GLY A 78 -0.69 7.37 12.69
C GLY A 78 -0.19 8.66 13.37
N LEU A 79 1.01 9.16 13.05
CA LEU A 79 1.44 10.50 13.45
C LEU A 79 0.93 11.54 12.44
N ASN A 80 0.41 12.68 12.93
CA ASN A 80 -0.08 13.79 12.10
C ASN A 80 1.01 14.50 11.27
N SER A 81 2.27 14.04 11.30
CA SER A 81 3.44 14.68 10.70
C SER A 81 3.90 14.07 9.35
N ILE A 82 3.14 13.12 8.77
CA ILE A 82 3.50 12.41 7.53
C ILE A 82 3.75 13.33 6.33
N ASP A 83 3.23 14.56 6.29
CA ASP A 83 3.45 15.50 5.18
C ASP A 83 4.95 15.80 4.93
N HIS A 84 5.82 15.60 5.92
CA HIS A 84 7.24 15.94 5.81
C HIS A 84 8.13 14.86 5.16
N PHE A 85 7.67 13.61 5.02
CA PHE A 85 8.52 12.50 4.54
C PHE A 85 8.46 12.29 3.01
N TYR A 86 7.27 12.47 2.40
CA TYR A 86 7.11 12.31 0.95
C TYR A 86 7.95 13.30 0.12
N PHE A 87 8.26 14.48 0.66
CA PHE A 87 9.07 15.48 -0.04
C PHE A 87 10.59 15.23 0.03
N ASN A 88 11.12 14.58 1.06
CA ASN A 88 12.56 14.43 1.23
C ASN A 88 13.15 13.23 0.49
N HIS A 89 12.43 12.11 0.37
CA HIS A 89 12.99 10.92 -0.28
C HIS A 89 13.05 11.00 -1.81
N LYS A 90 12.25 11.86 -2.47
CA LYS A 90 12.39 12.09 -3.91
C LYS A 90 13.66 12.90 -4.26
N LYS A 91 14.24 13.62 -3.29
CA LYS A 91 15.45 14.42 -3.46
C LYS A 91 16.74 13.60 -3.29
N ALA A 92 16.69 12.49 -2.53
CA ALA A 92 17.84 11.62 -2.31
C ALA A 92 18.03 10.54 -3.40
N ALA A 93 17.02 10.30 -4.25
CA ALA A 93 17.08 9.31 -5.33
C ALA A 93 17.47 9.89 -6.72
N TYR A 94 17.57 11.22 -6.84
CA TYR A 94 17.93 11.92 -8.08
C TYR A 94 19.02 12.99 -7.87
N GLY A 95 19.84 12.82 -6.84
CA GLY A 95 21.03 13.63 -6.57
C GLY A 95 22.30 12.82 -6.77
#